data_AF-A0A062V036-F1
#
_entry.id   AF-A0A062V036-F1
#
_cell.length_a   1.000
_cell.length_b   1.000
_cell.length_c   1.000
_cell.angle_alpha   90.00
_cell.angle_beta   90.00
_cell.angle_gamma   90.00
#
_symmetry.space_group_name_H-M   'P 1'
#
loop_
_entity.id
_entity.type
_entity.pdbx_description
1 polymer ?
#
loop_
_entity_poly.entity_id
_entity_poly.type
_entity_poly.pdbx_seq_one_letter_code
_entity_poly.pdbx_strand_id
1 'polypeptide(L)'
;MTEGLEIFGKTVFDVLFIDYRIMVVVAIISIILFLAGIYMQLDKWGRGVPEGATKPAGAWGTLKLMFQKTFEKGIGPALGIIVLDVFLQRRIWRRRKTEWLMHMLIFWGWVGLFILTVAAAGAEFYGPFVKGTDFQFFADFWKTLELPNNIFSYMLVGGIAIAIVRRIFLADVPPARFTSVDWIALAGLSIVIITGFWAQGLRMNLGIEERMLVSAYETVAPGFFNNPVVLFHEVFTLLFCVAYLPFSKLFHMFVTPLVIMINKGGYVEVNP
;
A
#
# COMPACT_ATOMS: atom_id res chain seq x y z
N MET A 1 -30.69 7.42 5.69
CA MET A 1 -29.25 7.54 5.38
C MET A 1 -29.13 7.98 3.93
N THR A 2 -28.06 8.68 3.56
CA THR A 2 -27.81 8.95 2.14
C THR A 2 -27.35 7.67 1.45
N GLU A 3 -27.62 7.54 0.15
CA GLU A 3 -27.13 6.41 -0.66
C GLU A 3 -25.71 6.66 -1.21
N GLY A 4 -25.12 7.79 -0.85
CA GLY A 4 -23.85 8.25 -1.40
C GLY A 4 -23.59 9.74 -1.21
N LEU A 5 -22.50 10.21 -1.82
CA LEU A 5 -22.10 11.61 -1.90
C LEU A 5 -22.38 12.16 -3.30
N GLU A 6 -23.10 13.28 -3.37
CA GLU A 6 -23.31 14.01 -4.62
C GLU A 6 -22.12 14.92 -4.91
N ILE A 7 -21.54 14.77 -6.10
CA ILE A 7 -20.36 15.50 -6.58
C ILE A 7 -20.66 15.92 -8.03
N PHE A 8 -20.73 17.23 -8.28
CA PHE A 8 -21.02 17.80 -9.61
C PHE A 8 -22.27 17.20 -10.31
N GLY A 9 -23.34 16.94 -9.55
CA GLY A 9 -24.58 16.36 -10.08
C GLY A 9 -24.49 14.86 -10.41
N LYS A 10 -23.45 14.17 -9.93
CA LYS A 10 -23.28 12.71 -10.01
C LYS A 10 -23.17 12.14 -8.60
N THR A 11 -23.78 10.99 -8.37
CA THR A 11 -23.73 10.31 -7.07
C THR A 11 -22.61 9.27 -7.06
N VAL A 12 -21.72 9.35 -6.08
CA VAL A 12 -20.81 8.27 -5.70
C VAL A 12 -21.45 7.50 -4.56
N PHE A 13 -21.72 6.21 -4.76
CA PHE A 13 -22.60 5.44 -3.88
C PHE A 13 -21.87 4.84 -2.67
N ASP A 14 -22.56 4.74 -1.54
CA ASP A 14 -22.06 4.19 -0.27
C ASP A 14 -22.04 2.63 -0.28
N VAL A 15 -21.30 2.03 -1.21
CA VAL A 15 -21.31 0.56 -1.45
C VAL A 15 -20.22 -0.21 -0.65
N LEU A 16 -19.33 0.51 0.02
CA LEU A 16 -18.23 -0.02 0.85
C LEU A 16 -18.60 -0.24 2.32
N PHE A 17 -19.90 -0.16 2.67
CA PHE A 17 -20.44 -0.28 4.04
C PHE A 17 -20.00 0.84 5.00
N ILE A 18 -19.50 1.94 4.43
CA ILE A 18 -19.03 3.13 5.13
C ILE A 18 -19.61 4.36 4.45
N ASP A 19 -19.95 5.37 5.25
CA ASP A 19 -20.27 6.71 4.78
C ASP A 19 -19.09 7.31 4.01
N TYR A 20 -19.30 7.55 2.72
CA TYR A 20 -18.32 8.09 1.79
C TYR A 20 -17.70 9.41 2.26
N ARG A 21 -18.44 10.22 3.02
CA ARG A 21 -17.94 11.50 3.56
C ARG A 21 -16.79 11.27 4.52
N ILE A 22 -16.89 10.26 5.37
CA ILE A 22 -15.81 9.89 6.30
C ILE A 22 -14.61 9.41 5.50
N MET A 23 -14.84 8.49 4.55
CA MET A 23 -13.78 7.89 3.76
C MET A 23 -13.03 8.93 2.92
N VAL A 24 -13.74 9.83 2.22
CA VAL A 24 -13.13 10.92 1.44
C VAL A 24 -12.33 11.88 2.30
N VAL A 25 -12.86 12.31 3.44
CA VAL A 25 -12.13 13.24 4.33
C VAL A 25 -10.83 12.60 4.81
N VAL A 26 -10.87 11.35 5.26
CA VAL A 26 -9.68 10.61 5.72
C VAL A 26 -8.71 10.34 4.56
N ALA A 27 -9.21 10.02 3.37
CA ALA A 27 -8.39 9.81 2.18
C ALA A 27 -7.67 11.10 1.76
N ILE A 28 -8.37 12.25 1.73
CA ILE A 28 -7.77 13.55 1.41
C ILE A 28 -6.67 13.89 2.43
N ILE A 29 -6.96 13.76 3.73
CA ILE A 29 -5.96 14.00 4.78
C ILE A 29 -4.76 13.08 4.59
N SER A 30 -5.00 11.79 4.35
CA SER A 30 -3.95 10.80 4.14
C SER A 30 -3.07 11.11 2.94
N ILE A 31 -3.67 11.54 1.82
CA ILE A 31 -2.95 11.93 0.59
C ILE A 31 -2.14 13.21 0.83
N ILE A 32 -2.68 14.22 1.51
CA ILE A 32 -1.96 15.46 1.83
C ILE A 32 -0.73 15.14 2.68
N LEU A 33 -0.90 14.34 3.74
CA LEU A 33 0.20 13.93 4.62
C LEU A 33 1.24 13.09 3.88
N PHE A 34 0.80 12.20 2.99
CA PHE A 34 1.68 11.42 2.13
C PHE A 34 2.53 12.34 1.24
N LEU A 35 1.90 13.26 0.50
CA LEU A 35 2.60 14.18 -0.41
C LEU A 35 3.55 15.11 0.34
N ALA A 36 3.12 15.65 1.48
CA ALA A 36 3.98 16.46 2.35
C ALA A 36 5.18 15.65 2.85
N GLY A 37 4.97 14.40 3.26
CA GLY A 37 6.04 13.49 3.66
C GLY A 37 7.02 13.18 2.54
N ILE A 38 6.55 12.93 1.32
CA ILE A 38 7.41 12.77 0.13
C ILE A 38 8.24 14.02 -0.10
N TYR A 39 7.64 15.20 -0.06
CA TYR A 39 8.36 16.47 -0.21
C TYR A 39 9.43 16.64 0.87
N MET A 40 9.10 16.38 2.13
CA MET A 40 10.06 16.45 3.25
C MET A 40 11.23 15.48 3.10
N GLN A 41 10.98 14.27 2.58
CA GLN A 41 12.06 13.30 2.33
C GLN A 41 12.96 13.75 1.18
N LEU A 42 12.38 14.23 0.08
CA LEU A 42 13.14 14.80 -1.03
C LEU A 42 13.96 16.02 -0.61
N ASP A 43 13.39 16.92 0.19
CA ASP A 43 14.10 18.08 0.74
C ASP A 43 15.26 17.63 1.64
N LYS A 44 14.98 16.71 2.58
CA LYS A 44 15.99 16.15 3.48
C LYS A 44 17.18 15.56 2.73
N TRP A 45 16.93 14.78 1.69
CA TRP A 45 17.99 14.22 0.83
C TRP A 45 18.71 15.30 0.02
N GLY A 46 18.01 16.36 -0.37
CA GLY A 46 18.54 17.49 -1.13
C GLY A 46 19.29 18.55 -0.36
N ARG A 47 19.39 18.42 0.96
CA ARG A 47 20.21 19.31 1.81
C ARG A 47 21.71 19.09 1.62
N GLY A 48 22.12 17.95 1.05
CA GLY A 48 23.49 17.73 0.60
C GLY A 48 23.83 18.65 -0.58
N VAL A 49 25.07 19.12 -0.64
CA VAL A 49 25.61 19.85 -1.81
C VAL A 49 26.26 18.82 -2.73
N PRO A 50 25.73 18.58 -3.94
CA PRO A 50 26.34 17.66 -4.90
C PRO A 50 27.75 18.10 -5.28
N GLU A 51 28.61 17.15 -5.66
CA GLU A 51 29.96 17.43 -6.14
C GLU A 51 29.91 18.38 -7.35
N GLY A 52 30.67 19.47 -7.29
CA GLY A 52 30.66 20.53 -8.31
C GLY A 52 29.52 21.56 -8.19
N ALA A 53 28.62 21.44 -7.22
CA ALA A 53 27.59 22.44 -6.95
C ALA A 53 28.00 23.44 -5.85
N THR A 54 27.44 24.65 -5.90
CA THR A 54 27.68 25.71 -4.89
C THR A 54 26.53 25.86 -3.90
N LYS A 55 25.40 25.17 -4.12
CA LYS A 55 24.19 25.24 -3.28
C LYS A 55 23.54 23.86 -3.15
N PRO A 56 22.78 23.62 -2.06
CA PRO A 56 21.97 22.40 -1.92
C PRO A 56 20.98 22.23 -3.07
N ALA A 57 20.69 20.98 -3.43
CA ALA A 57 19.77 20.66 -4.51
C ALA A 57 18.30 20.97 -4.16
N GLY A 58 17.96 20.89 -2.87
CA GLY A 58 16.56 20.97 -2.40
C GLY A 58 15.70 19.81 -2.93
N ALA A 59 14.40 19.83 -2.63
CA ALA A 59 13.49 18.73 -3.01
C ALA A 59 13.45 18.47 -4.53
N TRP A 60 13.23 19.53 -5.32
CA TRP A 60 13.09 19.42 -6.77
C TRP A 60 14.42 19.08 -7.48
N GLY A 61 15.54 19.62 -6.99
CA GLY A 61 16.86 19.27 -7.52
C GLY A 61 17.20 17.81 -7.25
N THR A 62 16.90 17.30 -6.05
CA THR A 62 17.04 15.87 -5.73
C THR A 62 16.23 14.99 -6.65
N LEU A 63 14.94 15.31 -6.84
CA LEU A 63 14.08 14.53 -7.72
C LEU A 63 14.63 14.48 -9.15
N LYS A 64 15.10 15.63 -9.68
CA LYS A 64 15.75 15.70 -10.99
C LYS A 64 17.01 14.84 -11.07
N LEU A 65 17.88 14.92 -10.07
CA LEU A 65 19.12 14.12 -10.00
C LEU A 65 18.83 12.62 -9.94
N MET A 66 17.84 12.21 -9.16
CA MET A 66 17.40 10.81 -9.05
C MET A 66 16.93 10.27 -10.39
N PHE A 67 16.10 11.04 -11.10
CA PHE A 67 15.63 10.67 -12.44
C PHE A 67 16.78 10.56 -13.43
N GLN A 68 17.65 11.57 -13.49
CA GLN A 68 18.81 11.58 -14.38
C GLN A 68 19.76 10.41 -14.12
N LYS A 69 20.06 10.11 -12.86
CA LYS A 69 20.96 9.00 -12.49
C LYS A 69 20.37 7.63 -12.77
N THR A 70 19.06 7.47 -12.59
CA THR A 70 18.35 6.20 -12.88
C THR A 70 18.46 5.82 -14.35
N PHE A 71 18.38 6.79 -15.27
CA PHE A 71 18.40 6.55 -16.71
C PHE A 71 19.74 6.85 -17.40
N GLU A 72 20.80 7.10 -16.64
CA GLU A 72 22.13 7.46 -17.17
C GLU A 72 22.71 6.41 -18.14
N LYS A 73 22.38 5.12 -17.96
CA LYS A 73 22.81 4.00 -18.84
C LYS A 73 21.71 3.53 -19.81
N GLY A 74 20.64 4.30 -19.96
CA GLY A 74 19.49 3.96 -20.79
C GLY A 74 18.43 3.11 -20.08
N ILE A 75 17.32 2.88 -20.79
CA ILE A 75 16.09 2.29 -20.24
C ILE A 75 16.24 0.78 -19.96
N GLY A 76 16.96 0.05 -20.82
CA GLY A 76 17.10 -1.41 -20.71
C GLY A 76 17.66 -1.88 -19.35
N PRO A 77 18.84 -1.38 -18.91
CA PRO A 77 19.39 -1.70 -17.60
C PRO A 77 18.47 -1.30 -16.44
N ALA A 78 17.80 -0.14 -16.53
CA ALA A 78 16.86 0.32 -15.51
C ALA A 78 15.66 -0.63 -15.37
N LEU A 79 15.06 -1.05 -16.49
CA LEU A 79 14.00 -2.06 -16.50
C LEU A 79 14.47 -3.41 -15.94
N GLY A 80 15.70 -3.83 -16.27
CA GLY A 80 16.29 -5.04 -15.71
C GLY A 80 16.40 -5.00 -14.18
N ILE A 81 16.77 -3.86 -13.61
CA ILE A 81 16.80 -3.64 -12.15
C ILE A 81 15.39 -3.66 -11.57
N ILE A 82 14.44 -2.96 -12.18
CA ILE A 82 13.04 -2.94 -11.72
C ILE A 82 12.47 -4.37 -11.68
N VAL A 83 12.57 -5.12 -12.78
CA VAL A 83 12.01 -6.47 -12.83
C VAL A 83 12.76 -7.41 -11.88
N LEU A 84 14.08 -7.49 -11.97
CA LEU A 84 14.83 -8.53 -11.25
C LEU A 84 15.08 -8.17 -9.79
N ASP A 85 15.42 -6.91 -9.48
CA ASP A 85 15.83 -6.51 -8.14
C ASP A 85 14.70 -5.87 -7.32
N VAL A 86 13.65 -5.33 -7.94
CA VAL A 86 12.48 -4.76 -7.23
C VAL A 86 11.34 -5.78 -7.14
N PHE A 87 10.83 -6.24 -8.29
CA PHE A 87 9.68 -7.15 -8.32
C PHE A 87 10.01 -8.59 -7.93
N LEU A 88 11.15 -9.11 -8.39
CA LEU A 88 11.61 -10.46 -8.06
C LEU A 88 12.60 -10.51 -6.91
N GLN A 89 13.05 -9.35 -6.41
CA GLN A 89 13.96 -9.23 -5.27
C GLN A 89 15.19 -10.17 -5.33
N ARG A 90 15.77 -10.34 -6.53
CA ARG A 90 16.87 -11.27 -6.85
C ARG A 90 18.06 -11.19 -5.88
N ARG A 91 18.33 -9.99 -5.36
CA ARG A 91 19.39 -9.77 -4.35
C ARG A 91 19.15 -10.52 -3.05
N ILE A 92 17.90 -10.52 -2.58
CA ILE A 92 17.51 -11.26 -1.36
C ILE A 92 17.52 -12.76 -1.65
N TRP A 93 17.04 -13.17 -2.83
CA TRP A 93 17.09 -14.56 -3.29
C TRP A 93 18.51 -15.14 -3.22
N ARG A 94 19.49 -14.40 -3.74
CA ARG A 94 20.91 -14.81 -3.73
C ARG A 94 21.52 -14.86 -2.32
N ARG A 95 21.00 -14.07 -1.38
CA ARG A 95 21.47 -14.04 0.00
C ARG A 95 20.88 -15.19 0.82
N ARG A 96 19.55 -15.22 0.97
CA ARG A 96 18.81 -16.17 1.83
C ARG A 96 17.41 -16.38 1.28
N LYS A 97 17.13 -17.60 0.79
CA LYS A 97 15.84 -17.98 0.16
C LYS A 97 14.64 -17.83 1.08
N THR A 98 14.80 -18.08 2.38
CA THR A 98 13.73 -17.95 3.38
C THR A 98 13.37 -16.49 3.66
N GLU A 99 14.36 -15.59 3.68
CA GLU A 99 14.12 -14.15 3.74
C GLU A 99 13.42 -13.64 2.48
N TRP A 100 13.81 -14.18 1.32
CA TRP A 100 13.19 -13.86 0.04
C TRP A 100 11.72 -14.28 0.00
N LEU A 101 11.39 -15.52 0.38
CA LEU A 101 10.01 -15.99 0.37
C LEU A 101 9.11 -15.11 1.26
N MET A 102 9.58 -14.80 2.47
CA MET A 102 8.91 -13.88 3.39
C MET A 102 8.66 -12.51 2.74
N HIS A 103 9.68 -11.89 2.15
CA HIS A 103 9.52 -10.57 1.52
C HIS A 103 8.66 -10.62 0.26
N MET A 104 8.71 -11.67 -0.55
CA MET A 104 7.85 -11.82 -1.72
C MET A 104 6.38 -11.91 -1.33
N LEU A 105 6.09 -12.68 -0.28
CA LEU A 105 4.74 -12.80 0.28
C LEU A 105 4.23 -11.47 0.85
N ILE A 106 5.05 -10.76 1.64
CA ILE A 106 4.68 -9.44 2.18
C ILE A 106 4.54 -8.40 1.05
N PHE A 107 5.51 -8.32 0.16
CA PHE A 107 5.56 -7.31 -0.89
C PHE A 107 4.38 -7.47 -1.86
N TRP A 108 4.19 -8.66 -2.43
CA TRP A 108 3.08 -8.87 -3.37
C TRP A 108 1.73 -8.95 -2.68
N GLY A 109 1.67 -9.43 -1.43
CA GLY A 109 0.45 -9.37 -0.63
C GLY A 109 0.02 -7.93 -0.39
N TRP A 110 0.93 -7.05 0.06
CA TRP A 110 0.60 -5.65 0.34
C TRP A 110 0.40 -4.82 -0.94
N VAL A 111 1.33 -4.91 -1.91
CA VAL A 111 1.24 -4.15 -3.17
C VAL A 111 0.03 -4.60 -3.99
N GLY A 112 -0.24 -5.91 -4.02
CA GLY A 112 -1.43 -6.45 -4.67
C GLY A 112 -2.71 -5.89 -4.08
N LEU A 113 -2.88 -5.96 -2.75
CA LEU A 113 -4.03 -5.37 -2.06
C LEU A 113 -4.15 -3.86 -2.34
N PHE A 114 -3.04 -3.11 -2.25
CA PHE A 114 -3.04 -1.67 -2.56
C PHE A 114 -3.52 -1.38 -3.98
N ILE A 115 -3.03 -2.12 -4.98
CA ILE A 115 -3.44 -1.97 -6.38
C ILE A 115 -4.94 -2.26 -6.53
N LEU A 116 -5.45 -3.31 -5.88
CA LEU A 116 -6.87 -3.65 -5.94
C LEU A 116 -7.74 -2.59 -5.26
N THR A 117 -7.30 -2.02 -4.14
CA THR A 117 -8.00 -0.90 -3.48
C THR A 117 -8.05 0.33 -4.38
N VAL A 118 -6.93 0.70 -5.02
CA VAL A 118 -6.90 1.82 -5.97
C VAL A 118 -7.79 1.55 -7.18
N ALA A 119 -7.79 0.32 -7.69
CA ALA A 119 -8.66 -0.07 -8.80
C ALA A 119 -10.14 0.01 -8.41
N ALA A 120 -10.51 -0.48 -7.22
CA ALA A 120 -11.86 -0.40 -6.69
C ALA A 120 -12.32 1.06 -6.54
N ALA A 121 -11.51 1.91 -5.91
CA ALA A 121 -11.78 3.34 -5.81
C ALA A 121 -11.92 3.98 -7.21
N GLY A 122 -11.04 3.63 -8.15
CA GLY A 122 -11.13 4.10 -9.53
C GLY A 122 -12.45 3.70 -10.21
N ALA A 123 -12.90 2.46 -10.03
CA ALA A 123 -14.17 1.98 -10.59
C ALA A 123 -15.39 2.69 -10.00
N GLU A 124 -15.33 3.01 -8.70
CA GLU A 124 -16.37 3.74 -7.98
C GLU A 124 -16.64 5.13 -8.58
N PHE A 125 -15.59 5.84 -9.00
CA PHE A 125 -15.74 7.10 -9.74
C PHE A 125 -16.01 6.88 -11.23
N TYR A 126 -15.41 5.87 -11.85
CA TYR A 126 -15.53 5.65 -13.29
C TYR A 126 -16.97 5.38 -13.73
N GLY A 127 -17.75 4.64 -12.93
CA GLY A 127 -19.16 4.35 -13.20
C GLY A 127 -20.01 5.64 -13.40
N PRO A 128 -20.18 6.48 -12.36
CA PRO A 128 -21.01 7.68 -12.45
C PRO A 128 -20.46 8.77 -13.38
N PHE A 129 -19.12 8.97 -13.40
CA PHE A 129 -18.52 10.12 -14.09
C PHE A 129 -18.17 9.86 -15.56
N VAL A 130 -17.87 8.61 -15.93
CA VAL A 130 -17.46 8.28 -17.30
C VAL A 130 -18.51 7.43 -18.01
N LYS A 131 -19.05 6.43 -17.33
CA LYS A 131 -20.06 5.53 -17.92
C LYS A 131 -21.50 6.02 -17.76
N GLY A 132 -21.74 6.92 -16.80
CA GLY A 132 -23.09 7.34 -16.43
C GLY A 132 -23.94 6.20 -15.87
N THR A 133 -23.30 5.15 -15.35
CA THR A 133 -23.96 4.02 -14.70
C THR A 133 -24.16 4.27 -13.21
N ASP A 134 -25.06 3.52 -12.59
CA ASP A 134 -25.26 3.51 -11.15
C ASP A 134 -24.20 2.65 -10.42
N PHE A 135 -24.47 2.32 -9.16
CA PHE A 135 -23.60 1.51 -8.30
C PHE A 135 -23.30 0.10 -8.85
N GLN A 136 -24.12 -0.42 -9.77
CA GLN A 136 -23.99 -1.79 -10.26
C GLN A 136 -22.64 -2.02 -10.95
N PHE A 137 -22.13 -1.00 -11.67
CA PHE A 137 -20.81 -1.09 -12.29
C PHE A 137 -19.71 -1.36 -11.26
N PHE A 138 -19.74 -0.66 -10.12
CA PHE A 138 -18.79 -0.90 -9.04
C PHE A 138 -19.00 -2.28 -8.41
N ALA A 139 -20.25 -2.70 -8.18
CA ALA A 139 -20.56 -4.01 -7.61
C ALA A 139 -20.02 -5.16 -8.48
N ASP A 140 -20.23 -5.09 -9.79
CA ASP A 140 -19.74 -6.09 -10.75
C ASP A 140 -18.22 -6.07 -10.85
N PHE A 141 -17.61 -4.87 -10.87
CA PHE A 141 -16.16 -4.74 -10.85
C PHE A 141 -15.56 -5.35 -9.59
N TRP A 142 -16.16 -5.09 -8.42
CA TRP A 142 -15.71 -5.64 -7.14
C TRP A 142 -15.69 -7.18 -7.14
N LYS A 143 -16.71 -7.83 -7.72
CA LYS A 143 -16.74 -9.30 -7.86
C LYS A 143 -15.50 -9.85 -8.57
N THR A 144 -15.00 -9.14 -9.59
CA THR A 144 -13.76 -9.54 -10.29
C THR A 144 -12.51 -9.43 -9.43
N LEU A 145 -12.54 -8.59 -8.38
CA LEU A 145 -11.43 -8.37 -7.47
C LEU A 145 -11.44 -9.32 -6.28
N GLU A 146 -12.50 -10.08 -6.02
CA GLU A 146 -12.61 -10.90 -4.80
C GLU A 146 -11.56 -12.01 -4.74
N LEU A 147 -11.40 -12.77 -5.83
CA LEU A 147 -10.38 -13.81 -5.92
C LEU A 147 -8.96 -13.25 -5.73
N PRO A 148 -8.50 -12.23 -6.48
CA PRO A 148 -7.17 -11.68 -6.26
C PRO A 148 -7.02 -11.02 -4.88
N ASN A 149 -8.06 -10.42 -4.30
CA ASN A 149 -8.02 -9.91 -2.92
C ASN A 149 -7.75 -11.05 -1.93
N ASN A 150 -8.45 -12.17 -2.04
CA ASN A 150 -8.23 -13.34 -1.19
C ASN A 150 -6.80 -13.91 -1.36
N ILE A 151 -6.32 -14.01 -2.60
CA ILE A 151 -4.95 -14.49 -2.85
C ILE A 151 -3.92 -13.57 -2.18
N PHE A 152 -3.99 -12.26 -2.41
CA PHE A 152 -3.03 -11.32 -1.85
C PHE A 152 -3.16 -11.18 -0.33
N SER A 153 -4.37 -11.29 0.24
CA SER A 153 -4.56 -11.28 1.69
C SER A 153 -3.93 -12.51 2.35
N TYR A 154 -4.09 -13.71 1.79
CA TYR A 154 -3.42 -14.91 2.29
C TYR A 154 -1.90 -14.86 2.09
N MET A 155 -1.42 -14.30 0.98
CA MET A 155 0.01 -14.05 0.79
C MET A 155 0.56 -13.16 1.90
N LEU A 156 -0.13 -12.05 2.21
CA LEU A 156 0.30 -11.13 3.25
C LEU A 156 0.28 -11.78 4.64
N VAL A 157 -0.76 -12.58 4.96
CA VAL A 157 -0.84 -13.38 6.20
C VAL A 157 0.38 -14.31 6.32
N GLY A 158 0.66 -15.09 5.26
CA GLY A 158 1.79 -16.02 5.25
C GLY A 158 3.13 -15.30 5.43
N GLY A 159 3.31 -14.17 4.75
CA GLY A 159 4.50 -13.33 4.88
C GLY A 159 4.72 -12.80 6.29
N ILE A 160 3.66 -12.27 6.93
CA ILE A 160 3.71 -11.78 8.31
C ILE A 160 3.95 -12.92 9.30
N ALA A 161 3.27 -14.05 9.14
CA ALA A 161 3.46 -15.21 10.01
C ALA A 161 4.93 -15.69 9.98
N ILE A 162 5.52 -15.81 8.79
CA ILE A 162 6.94 -16.13 8.64
C ILE A 162 7.82 -15.06 9.30
N ALA A 163 7.50 -13.77 9.13
CA ALA A 163 8.25 -12.68 9.75
C ALA A 163 8.23 -12.72 11.28
N ILE A 164 7.06 -12.99 11.88
CA ILE A 164 6.89 -13.15 13.32
C ILE A 164 7.70 -14.35 13.82
N VAL A 165 7.52 -15.52 13.17
CA VAL A 165 8.21 -16.76 13.58
C VAL A 165 9.72 -16.59 13.53
N ARG A 166 10.24 -16.03 12.43
CA ARG A 166 11.69 -15.77 12.28
C ARG A 166 12.22 -14.82 13.35
N ARG A 167 11.45 -13.80 13.72
CA ARG A 167 11.89 -12.78 14.66
C ARG A 167 11.84 -13.27 16.12
N ILE A 168 10.89 -14.13 16.47
CA ILE A 168 10.73 -14.61 17.85
C ILE A 168 11.56 -15.88 18.10
N PHE A 169 11.59 -16.81 17.14
CA PHE A 169 12.08 -18.17 17.37
C PHE A 169 13.39 -18.51 16.65
N LEU A 170 13.83 -17.72 15.66
CA LEU A 170 15.04 -18.05 14.89
C LEU A 170 16.20 -17.10 15.24
N ALA A 171 17.34 -17.70 15.61
CA ALA A 171 18.57 -16.99 15.97
C ALA A 171 19.31 -16.35 14.77
N ASP A 172 18.73 -16.42 13.56
CA ASP A 172 19.32 -15.87 12.34
C ASP A 172 19.07 -14.36 12.16
N VAL A 173 18.35 -13.75 13.11
CA VAL A 173 18.15 -12.30 13.25
C VAL A 173 19.07 -11.78 14.36
N PRO A 174 20.12 -11.00 14.05
CA PRO A 174 20.98 -10.41 15.06
C PRO A 174 20.17 -9.53 16.04
N PRO A 175 20.43 -9.59 17.36
CA PRO A 175 19.76 -8.74 18.37
C PRO A 175 19.82 -7.24 18.04
N ALA A 176 20.90 -6.79 17.39
CA ALA A 176 21.06 -5.41 16.94
C ALA A 176 20.05 -4.96 15.84
N ARG A 177 19.32 -5.90 15.22
CA ARG A 177 18.22 -5.64 14.27
C ARG A 177 16.82 -5.72 14.94
N PHE A 178 16.76 -5.76 16.27
CA PHE A 178 15.53 -5.64 17.05
C PHE A 178 15.33 -4.19 17.49
N THR A 179 15.10 -3.30 16.52
CA THR A 179 14.69 -1.93 16.87
C THR A 179 13.18 -1.91 17.09
N SER A 180 12.70 -1.11 18.04
CA SER A 180 11.26 -0.89 18.28
C SER A 180 10.53 -0.48 16.99
N VAL A 181 11.22 0.21 16.08
CA VAL A 181 10.69 0.67 14.79
C VAL A 181 10.39 -0.49 13.82
N ASP A 182 11.09 -1.64 13.92
CA ASP A 182 10.79 -2.81 13.08
C ASP A 182 9.45 -3.47 13.47
N TRP A 183 9.10 -3.41 14.76
CA TRP A 183 7.84 -3.95 15.26
C TRP A 183 6.64 -3.09 14.89
N ILE A 184 6.81 -1.77 14.70
CA ILE A 184 5.71 -0.88 14.28
C ILE A 184 5.17 -1.31 12.92
N ALA A 185 6.06 -1.56 11.95
CA ALA A 185 5.66 -1.99 10.60
C ALA A 185 4.93 -3.35 10.66
N LEU A 186 5.49 -4.30 11.39
CA LEU A 186 4.92 -5.64 11.52
C LEU A 186 3.57 -5.63 12.24
N ALA A 187 3.47 -4.89 13.35
CA ALA A 187 2.23 -4.75 14.12
C ALA A 187 1.15 -4.03 13.32
N GLY A 188 1.47 -2.91 12.67
CA GLY A 188 0.48 -2.17 11.89
C GLY A 188 -0.05 -2.99 10.70
N LEU A 189 0.82 -3.68 9.96
CA LEU A 189 0.37 -4.60 8.89
C LEU A 189 -0.45 -5.79 9.44
N SER A 190 -0.13 -6.28 10.65
CA SER A 190 -0.92 -7.32 11.30
C SER A 190 -2.31 -6.82 11.68
N ILE A 191 -2.41 -5.59 12.19
CA ILE A 191 -3.70 -4.94 12.50
C ILE A 191 -4.54 -4.79 11.23
N VAL A 192 -3.94 -4.30 10.13
CA VAL A 192 -4.62 -4.18 8.83
C VAL A 192 -5.23 -5.53 8.40
N ILE A 193 -4.45 -6.60 8.43
CA ILE A 193 -4.93 -7.93 8.03
C ILE A 193 -6.03 -8.45 8.96
N ILE A 194 -5.80 -8.41 10.27
CA ILE A 194 -6.73 -8.96 11.25
C ILE A 194 -8.09 -8.26 11.13
N THR A 195 -8.06 -6.93 11.02
CA THR A 195 -9.28 -6.13 10.90
C THR A 195 -9.96 -6.30 9.55
N GLY A 196 -9.20 -6.49 8.45
CA GLY A 196 -9.75 -6.76 7.13
C GLY A 196 -10.47 -8.11 7.06
N PHE A 197 -9.85 -9.18 7.55
CA PHE A 197 -10.50 -10.50 7.64
C PHE A 197 -11.67 -10.49 8.61
N TRP A 198 -11.59 -9.73 9.70
CA TRP A 198 -12.71 -9.59 10.64
C TRP A 198 -13.89 -8.87 9.96
N ALA A 199 -13.65 -7.75 9.27
CA ALA A 199 -14.67 -7.05 8.49
C ALA A 199 -15.33 -7.97 7.44
N GLN A 200 -14.53 -8.74 6.71
CA GLN A 200 -15.03 -9.73 5.75
C GLN A 200 -15.87 -10.83 6.43
N GLY A 201 -15.38 -11.38 7.55
CA GLY A 201 -16.07 -12.45 8.28
C GLY A 201 -17.40 -12.01 8.87
N LEU A 202 -17.49 -10.79 9.43
CA LEU A 202 -18.76 -10.25 9.91
C LEU A 202 -19.80 -10.14 8.79
N ARG A 203 -19.37 -9.67 7.61
CA ARG A 203 -20.24 -9.53 6.45
C ARG A 203 -20.76 -10.89 5.96
N MET A 204 -19.88 -11.88 5.86
CA MET A 204 -20.25 -13.24 5.46
C MET A 204 -21.22 -13.91 6.45
N ASN A 205 -21.02 -13.71 7.75
CA ASN A 205 -21.91 -14.25 8.79
C ASN A 205 -23.34 -13.68 8.71
N LEU A 206 -23.51 -12.50 8.10
CA LEU A 206 -24.79 -11.85 7.89
C LEU A 206 -25.38 -12.18 6.50
N GLY A 207 -24.79 -13.12 5.75
CA GLY A 207 -25.29 -13.54 4.44
C GLY A 207 -25.09 -12.51 3.33
N ILE A 208 -24.24 -11.50 3.53
CA ILE A 208 -24.01 -10.45 2.56
C ILE A 208 -22.82 -10.83 1.71
N GLU A 209 -23.06 -11.41 0.56
CA GLU A 209 -22.00 -11.82 -0.37
C GLU A 209 -21.70 -10.73 -1.40
N GLU A 210 -22.69 -9.92 -1.76
CA GLU A 210 -22.57 -8.90 -2.80
C GLU A 210 -22.50 -7.47 -2.26
N ARG A 211 -22.04 -6.55 -3.10
CA ARG A 211 -22.05 -5.10 -2.85
C ARG A 211 -23.42 -4.54 -3.21
N MET A 212 -24.04 -3.83 -2.28
CA MET A 212 -25.40 -3.31 -2.43
C MET A 212 -25.53 -1.90 -1.85
N LEU A 213 -26.59 -1.20 -2.24
CA LEU A 213 -26.96 0.11 -1.70
C LEU A 213 -27.27 0.04 -0.20
N VAL A 214 -27.18 1.18 0.48
CA VAL A 214 -27.37 1.29 1.94
C VAL A 214 -28.78 0.88 2.33
N SER A 215 -29.79 1.31 1.58
CA SER A 215 -31.18 0.89 1.81
C SER A 215 -31.35 -0.63 1.76
N ALA A 216 -30.82 -1.28 0.73
CA ALA A 216 -30.88 -2.74 0.59
C ALA A 216 -30.09 -3.41 1.72
N TYR A 217 -28.93 -2.86 2.06
CA TYR A 217 -28.08 -3.36 3.13
C TYR A 217 -28.79 -3.38 4.50
N GLU A 218 -29.44 -2.28 4.86
CA GLU A 218 -30.19 -2.17 6.13
C GLU A 218 -31.41 -3.09 6.22
N THR A 219 -31.92 -3.59 5.09
CA THR A 219 -32.97 -4.62 5.13
C THR A 219 -32.42 -6.00 5.51
N VAL A 220 -31.18 -6.30 5.12
CA VAL A 220 -30.54 -7.62 5.33
C VAL A 220 -29.78 -7.66 6.66
N ALA A 221 -29.07 -6.58 7.00
CA ALA A 221 -28.27 -6.47 8.21
C ALA A 221 -28.46 -5.09 8.88
N PRO A 222 -29.58 -4.91 9.60
CA PRO A 222 -29.89 -3.65 10.27
C PRO A 222 -28.76 -3.19 11.21
N GLY A 223 -28.31 -1.95 11.05
CA GLY A 223 -27.32 -1.32 11.92
C GLY A 223 -25.87 -1.78 11.71
N PHE A 224 -25.57 -2.56 10.66
CA PHE A 224 -24.18 -2.86 10.31
C PHE A 224 -23.54 -1.78 9.43
N PHE A 225 -24.29 -0.94 8.71
CA PHE A 225 -23.69 0.19 8.02
C PHE A 225 -22.90 1.06 9.02
N ASN A 226 -21.69 1.47 8.66
CA ASN A 226 -20.75 2.12 9.59
C ASN A 226 -20.35 1.25 10.80
N ASN A 227 -20.30 -0.07 10.64
CA ASN A 227 -19.81 -0.97 11.69
C ASN A 227 -18.42 -0.52 12.20
N PRO A 228 -18.18 -0.47 13.52
CA PRO A 228 -16.93 0.03 14.08
C PRO A 228 -15.68 -0.70 13.57
N VAL A 229 -15.75 -2.00 13.29
CA VAL A 229 -14.61 -2.78 12.79
C VAL A 229 -14.30 -2.41 11.34
N VAL A 230 -15.32 -2.23 10.50
CA VAL A 230 -15.17 -1.85 9.09
C VAL A 230 -14.63 -0.42 9.00
N LEU A 231 -15.23 0.50 9.75
CA LEU A 231 -14.73 1.88 9.87
C LEU A 231 -13.28 1.93 10.36
N PHE A 232 -12.97 1.19 11.42
CA PHE A 232 -11.61 1.13 11.96
C PHE A 232 -10.63 0.62 10.89
N HIS A 233 -10.95 -0.48 10.21
CA HIS A 233 -10.08 -1.06 9.19
C HIS A 233 -9.72 -0.03 8.11
N GLU A 234 -10.72 0.67 7.58
CA GLU A 234 -10.57 1.58 6.44
C GLU A 234 -9.84 2.86 6.85
N VAL A 235 -10.23 3.46 7.98
CA VAL A 235 -9.55 4.65 8.52
C VAL A 235 -8.11 4.33 8.91
N PHE A 236 -7.89 3.22 9.62
CA PHE A 236 -6.55 2.80 10.02
C PHE A 236 -5.68 2.49 8.81
N THR A 237 -6.19 1.80 7.80
CA THR A 237 -5.43 1.47 6.60
C THR A 237 -5.03 2.71 5.82
N LEU A 238 -5.92 3.69 5.65
CA LEU A 238 -5.56 4.97 5.02
C LEU A 238 -4.46 5.72 5.82
N LEU A 239 -4.63 5.84 7.13
CA LEU A 239 -3.66 6.57 7.96
C LEU A 239 -2.31 5.84 8.06
N PHE A 240 -2.32 4.52 8.23
CA PHE A 240 -1.10 3.73 8.43
C PHE A 240 -0.40 3.39 7.11
N CYS A 241 -1.13 2.89 6.12
CA CYS A 241 -0.55 2.44 4.85
C CYS A 241 -0.34 3.57 3.84
N VAL A 242 -0.97 4.73 4.00
CA VAL A 242 -0.79 5.89 3.11
C VAL A 242 -0.16 7.06 3.84
N ALA A 243 -0.83 7.64 4.84
CA ALA A 243 -0.37 8.88 5.48
C ALA A 243 0.97 8.73 6.21
N TYR A 244 1.13 7.64 6.97
CA TYR A 244 2.34 7.35 7.74
C TYR A 244 3.48 6.79 6.88
N LEU A 245 3.18 6.30 5.67
CA LEU A 245 4.12 5.61 4.81
C LEU A 245 5.46 6.34 4.64
N PRO A 246 5.54 7.63 4.24
CA PRO A 246 6.81 8.32 4.00
C PRO A 246 7.61 8.60 5.27
N PHE A 247 7.00 8.48 6.45
CA PHE A 247 7.62 8.73 7.76
C PHE A 247 8.05 7.43 8.46
N SER A 248 7.79 6.28 7.85
CA SER A 248 7.95 4.98 8.46
C SER A 248 9.08 4.18 7.82
N LYS A 249 9.41 3.04 8.45
CA LYS A 249 10.27 2.05 7.79
C LYS A 249 9.66 1.47 6.52
N LEU A 250 8.33 1.46 6.34
CA LEU A 250 7.70 0.94 5.10
C LEU A 250 8.20 1.67 3.85
N PHE A 251 8.62 2.93 3.98
CA PHE A 251 9.17 3.72 2.88
C PHE A 251 10.40 3.08 2.19
N HIS A 252 11.08 2.13 2.85
CA HIS A 252 12.17 1.37 2.23
C HIS A 252 11.75 0.65 0.94
N MET A 253 10.47 0.32 0.78
CA MET A 253 9.94 -0.28 -0.44
C MET A 253 10.13 0.61 -1.67
N PHE A 254 10.26 1.92 -1.50
CA PHE A 254 10.57 2.88 -2.56
C PHE A 254 12.06 3.24 -2.57
N VAL A 255 12.61 3.52 -1.38
CA VAL A 255 13.99 4.02 -1.23
C VAL A 255 15.01 2.97 -1.65
N THR A 256 14.85 1.70 -1.26
CA THR A 256 15.82 0.65 -1.59
C THR A 256 15.93 0.43 -3.10
N PRO A 257 14.82 0.24 -3.85
CA PRO A 257 14.85 0.24 -5.32
C PRO A 257 15.54 1.46 -5.93
N LEU A 258 15.20 2.65 -5.43
CA LEU A 258 15.72 3.90 -5.95
C LEU A 258 17.24 4.00 -5.76
N VAL A 259 17.73 3.64 -4.59
CA VAL A 259 19.17 3.58 -4.29
C VAL A 259 19.87 2.55 -5.18
N ILE A 260 19.27 1.37 -5.40
CA ILE A 260 19.83 0.35 -6.30
C ILE A 260 19.91 0.89 -7.74
N MET A 261 18.89 1.60 -8.21
CA MET A 261 18.87 2.20 -9.55
C MET A 261 19.94 3.29 -9.70
N ILE A 262 20.03 4.22 -8.76
CA ILE A 262 21.00 5.33 -8.77
C ILE A 262 22.43 4.81 -8.68
N ASN A 263 22.68 3.82 -7.82
CA ASN A 263 24.00 3.22 -7.62
C ASN A 263 24.29 2.06 -8.59
N LYS A 264 23.48 1.91 -9.65
CA LYS A 264 23.71 0.95 -10.75
C LYS A 264 23.81 -0.50 -10.30
N GLY A 265 23.12 -0.85 -9.21
CA GLY A 265 23.15 -2.19 -8.64
C GLY A 265 24.47 -2.58 -7.99
N GLY A 266 25.37 -1.63 -7.71
CA GLY A 266 26.58 -1.86 -6.95
C GLY A 266 26.26 -2.40 -5.57
N TYR A 267 26.41 -3.70 -5.38
CA TYR A 267 27.19 -4.10 -4.23
C TYR A 267 28.57 -3.51 -4.47
N VAL A 268 29.14 -2.86 -3.46
CA VAL A 268 30.60 -2.79 -3.33
C VAL A 268 31.11 -4.16 -3.79
N GLU A 269 31.95 -4.19 -4.82
CA GLU A 269 32.68 -5.40 -5.17
C GLU A 269 33.38 -5.83 -3.88
N VAL A 270 32.82 -6.82 -3.18
CA VAL A 270 33.55 -7.51 -2.15
C VAL A 270 34.59 -8.24 -2.98
N ASN A 271 35.79 -7.67 -3.01
CA ASN A 271 36.93 -8.25 -3.72
C ASN A 271 36.95 -9.76 -3.45
N PRO A 272 37.15 -10.59 -4.49
CA PRO A 272 37.23 -12.04 -4.34
C PRO A 272 38.33 -12.47 -3.35
#